data_AF-A0A7V9AIR0-F1
#
_entry.id   AF-A0A7V9AIR0-F1
#
_cell.length_a   1.000
_cell.length_b   1.000
_cell.length_c   1.000
_cell.angle_alpha   90.00
_cell.angle_beta   90.00
_cell.angle_gamma   90.00
#
_symmetry.space_group_name_H-M   'P 1'
#
loop_
_entity.id
_entity.type
_entity.pdbx_description
1 polymer ?
#
loop_
_entity_poly.entity_id
_entity_poly.type
_entity_poly.pdbx_seq_one_letter_code
_entity_poly.pdbx_strand_id
1 'polypeptide(L)'
;MEIRSVTSFLEYYEGIRERTRRVVACVPDEQMEWRHAPGRFSFGDLIRHLAALERYMFAENAAGRPSAYPGHGRELADGADAVRGYFEEMHAEAMAIFRAL
;
A
#
# COMPACT_ATOMS: atom_id res chain seq x y z
N MET A 1 -4.24 15.10 17.27
CA MET A 1 -5.49 15.05 16.49
C MET A 1 -6.24 13.81 16.92
N GLU A 2 -7.51 13.94 17.28
CA GLU A 2 -8.35 12.81 17.69
C GLU A 2 -9.31 12.47 16.55
N ILE A 3 -9.38 11.19 16.17
CA ILE A 3 -10.23 10.70 15.08
C ILE A 3 -11.49 10.09 15.71
N ARG A 4 -12.66 10.66 15.41
CA ARG A 4 -13.94 10.26 16.01
C ARG A 4 -15.02 9.89 14.99
N SER A 5 -14.69 9.95 13.69
CA SER A 5 -15.62 9.60 12.61
C SER A 5 -14.86 9.00 11.43
N VAL A 6 -15.55 8.23 10.60
CA VAL A 6 -15.00 7.68 9.35
C VAL A 6 -14.53 8.81 8.43
N THR A 7 -15.29 9.90 8.29
CA THR A 7 -14.88 11.05 7.46
C THR A 7 -13.53 11.63 7.90
N SER A 8 -13.36 11.90 9.19
CA SER A 8 -12.09 12.44 9.72
C SER A 8 -10.93 11.44 9.62
N PHE A 9 -11.23 10.14 9.70
CA PHE A 9 -10.25 9.09 9.43
C PHE A 9 -9.79 9.11 7.97
N LEU A 10 -10.73 9.16 7.01
CA LEU A 10 -10.42 9.13 5.58
C LEU A 10 -9.55 10.32 5.17
N GLU A 11 -9.87 11.53 5.64
CA GLU A 11 -9.07 12.74 5.38
C GLU A 11 -7.63 12.60 5.91
N TYR A 12 -7.50 12.11 7.15
CA TYR A 12 -6.20 11.84 7.74
C TYR A 12 -5.41 10.79 6.95
N TYR A 13 -6.07 9.71 6.56
CA TYR A 13 -5.45 8.57 5.91
C TYR A 13 -4.99 8.89 4.49
N GLU A 14 -5.78 9.63 3.71
CA GLU A 14 -5.36 10.22 2.43
C GLU A 14 -4.13 11.10 2.60
N GLY A 15 -4.07 11.90 3.67
CA GLY A 15 -2.89 12.70 3.98
C GLY A 15 -1.63 11.87 4.24
N ILE A 16 -1.75 10.72 4.92
CA ILE A 16 -0.63 9.77 5.07
C ILE A 16 -0.25 9.22 3.70
N ARG A 17 -1.24 8.74 2.94
CA ARG A 17 -1.03 8.12 1.64
C ARG A 17 -0.27 9.05 0.69
N GLU A 18 -0.64 10.32 0.64
CA GLU A 18 -0.02 11.30 -0.24
C GLU A 18 1.44 11.60 0.13
N ARG A 19 1.81 11.50 1.41
CA ARG A 19 3.23 11.59 1.81
C ARG A 19 4.00 10.36 1.33
N THR A 20 3.43 9.17 1.47
CA THR A 20 4.04 7.93 0.97
C THR A 20 4.18 7.96 -0.55
N ARG A 21 3.14 8.39 -1.28
CA ARG A 21 3.15 8.53 -2.74
C ARG A 21 4.30 9.42 -3.22
N ARG A 22 4.53 10.55 -2.56
CA ARG A 22 5.66 11.45 -2.88
C ARG A 22 7.02 10.79 -2.68
N VAL A 23 7.18 9.94 -1.67
CA VAL A 23 8.42 9.17 -1.48
C VAL A 23 8.57 8.10 -2.58
N VAL A 24 7.49 7.38 -2.90
CA VAL A 24 7.48 6.38 -3.97
C VAL A 24 7.82 7.00 -5.32
N ALA A 25 7.35 8.22 -5.61
CA ALA A 25 7.66 8.95 -6.83
C ALA A 25 9.16 9.27 -6.98
N CYS A 26 9.93 9.32 -5.89
CA CYS A 26 11.37 9.56 -5.92
C CYS A 26 12.22 8.30 -6.18
N VAL A 27 11.61 7.10 -6.20
CA VAL A 27 12.33 5.85 -6.49
C VAL A 27 12.64 5.79 -7.99
N PRO A 28 13.91 5.68 -8.42
CA PRO A 28 14.24 5.46 -9.82
C PRO A 28 13.75 4.09 -10.31
N ASP A 29 13.30 4.02 -11.56
CA ASP A 29 12.67 2.81 -12.08
C ASP A 29 13.66 1.63 -12.11
N GLU A 30 14.92 1.89 -12.46
CA GLU A 30 16.01 0.90 -12.44
C GLU A 30 16.36 0.40 -11.03
N GLN A 31 15.98 1.15 -9.98
CA GLN A 31 16.21 0.76 -8.59
C GLN A 31 15.01 0.08 -7.95
N MET A 32 13.84 0.05 -8.60
CA MET A 32 12.61 -0.51 -8.03
C MET A 32 12.85 -1.92 -7.46
N GLU A 33 13.54 -2.76 -8.23
CA GLU A 33 13.77 -4.16 -7.87
C GLU A 33 15.19 -4.45 -7.36
N TRP A 34 16.03 -3.43 -7.28
CA TRP A 34 17.40 -3.58 -6.80
C TRP A 34 17.44 -3.88 -5.30
N ARG A 35 18.43 -4.68 -4.88
CA ARG A 35 18.68 -5.04 -3.48
C ARG A 35 20.17 -4.88 -3.20
N HIS A 36 20.51 -4.31 -2.04
CA HIS A 36 21.91 -4.14 -1.64
C HIS A 36 22.59 -5.46 -1.22
N ALA A 37 21.80 -6.46 -0.79
CA ALA A 37 22.29 -7.76 -0.38
C ALA A 37 21.19 -8.85 -0.53
N PRO A 38 21.57 -10.13 -0.67
CA PRO A 38 20.62 -11.23 -0.69
C PRO A 38 19.71 -11.25 0.55
N GLY A 39 18.43 -11.57 0.35
CA GLY A 39 17.43 -11.64 1.43
C GLY A 39 16.97 -10.29 1.99
N ARG A 40 17.47 -9.16 1.48
CA ARG A 40 17.00 -7.81 1.86
C ARG A 40 15.91 -7.34 0.93
N PHE A 41 14.99 -6.53 1.42
CA PHE A 41 13.91 -5.98 0.61
C PHE A 41 14.42 -4.97 -0.42
N SER A 42 13.81 -5.01 -1.61
CA SER A 42 13.90 -3.93 -2.59
C SER A 42 12.89 -2.82 -2.26
N PHE A 43 12.93 -1.71 -3.00
CA PHE A 43 11.85 -0.71 -2.92
C PHE A 43 10.51 -1.31 -3.35
N GLY A 44 10.50 -2.12 -4.40
CA GLY A 44 9.32 -2.83 -4.89
C GLY A 44 8.71 -3.72 -3.81
N ASP A 45 9.52 -4.46 -3.05
CA ASP A 45 9.01 -5.28 -1.94
C ASP A 45 8.32 -4.41 -0.89
N LEU A 46 8.94 -3.30 -0.49
CA LEU A 46 8.36 -2.40 0.52
C LEU A 46 7.05 -1.77 0.02
N ILE A 47 7.00 -1.36 -1.25
CA ILE A 47 5.81 -0.72 -1.83
C ILE A 47 4.66 -1.74 -1.97
N ARG A 48 4.95 -2.94 -2.49
CA ARG A 48 3.98 -4.05 -2.54
C ARG A 48 3.49 -4.42 -1.15
N HIS A 49 4.39 -4.50 -0.17
CA HIS A 49 4.06 -4.79 1.22
C HIS A 49 3.06 -3.78 1.78
N LEU A 50 3.31 -2.48 1.60
CA LEU A 50 2.42 -1.42 2.06
C LEU A 50 1.04 -1.51 1.39
N ALA A 51 1.01 -1.66 0.06
CA ALA A 51 -0.22 -1.77 -0.71
C ALA A 51 -1.06 -2.99 -0.30
N ALA A 52 -0.42 -4.15 -0.19
CA ALA A 52 -1.08 -5.40 0.14
C ALA A 52 -1.56 -5.43 1.61
N LEU A 53 -0.82 -4.84 2.56
CA LEU A 53 -1.28 -4.71 3.95
C LEU A 53 -2.51 -3.81 4.04
N GLU A 54 -2.45 -2.63 3.42
CA GLU A 54 -3.56 -1.68 3.41
C GLU A 54 -4.85 -2.35 2.92
N ARG A 55 -4.78 -3.05 1.78
CA ARG A 55 -5.95 -3.65 1.17
C ARG A 55 -6.40 -4.97 1.80
N TYR A 56 -5.48 -5.92 1.99
CA TYR A 56 -5.84 -7.29 2.36
C TYR A 56 -5.71 -7.59 3.86
N MET A 57 -5.15 -6.68 4.66
CA MET A 57 -5.16 -6.79 6.11
C MET A 57 -6.03 -5.71 6.73
N PHE A 58 -5.67 -4.44 6.56
CA PHE A 58 -6.32 -3.36 7.32
C PHE A 58 -7.78 -3.14 6.88
N ALA A 59 -8.05 -3.07 5.57
CA ALA A 59 -9.42 -2.94 5.08
C ALA A 59 -10.29 -4.18 5.38
N GLU A 60 -9.71 -5.39 5.31
CA GLU A 60 -10.40 -6.62 5.69
C GLU A 60 -10.79 -6.61 7.17
N ASN A 61 -9.82 -6.31 8.06
CA ASN A 61 -10.06 -6.29 9.50
C ASN A 61 -11.02 -5.18 9.91
N ALA A 62 -10.92 -3.99 9.31
CA ALA A 62 -11.86 -2.89 9.56
C ALA A 62 -13.30 -3.26 9.21
N ALA A 63 -13.49 -4.11 8.19
CA ALA A 63 -14.79 -4.64 7.80
C ALA A 63 -15.17 -5.96 8.52
N GLY A 64 -14.46 -6.33 9.59
CA GLY A 64 -14.75 -7.51 10.40
C GLY A 64 -14.36 -8.85 9.78
N ARG A 65 -13.56 -8.85 8.72
CA ARG A 65 -13.07 -10.06 8.02
C ARG A 65 -11.65 -10.42 8.49
N PRO A 66 -11.24 -11.70 8.40
CA PRO A 66 -9.86 -12.10 8.67
C PRO A 66 -8.90 -11.50 7.64
N SER A 67 -7.62 -11.37 8.01
CA SER A 67 -6.59 -10.92 7.07
C SER A 67 -6.41 -11.93 5.94
N ALA A 68 -6.36 -11.43 4.71
CA ALA A 68 -6.06 -12.17 3.49
C ALA A 68 -4.69 -11.76 2.89
N TYR A 69 -3.81 -11.17 3.70
CA TYR A 69 -2.52 -10.61 3.26
C TYR A 69 -1.69 -11.63 2.47
N PRO A 70 -1.44 -11.40 1.16
CA PRO A 70 -0.80 -12.38 0.29
C PRO A 70 0.73 -12.37 0.36
N GLY A 71 1.33 -11.41 1.07
CA GLY A 71 2.77 -11.15 1.04
C GLY A 71 3.11 -9.92 0.21
N HIS A 72 4.37 -9.87 -0.24
CA HIS A 72 4.94 -8.73 -0.97
C HIS A 72 5.83 -9.18 -2.15
N GLY A 73 5.63 -10.42 -2.61
CA GLY A 73 6.43 -11.02 -3.66
C GLY A 73 6.16 -10.38 -5.03
N ARG A 74 7.07 -10.62 -5.97
CA ARG A 74 7.03 -10.04 -7.32
C ARG A 74 5.84 -10.53 -8.14
N GLU A 75 5.26 -11.67 -7.77
CA GLU A 75 4.05 -12.23 -8.35
C GLU A 75 2.83 -11.31 -8.22
N LEU A 76 2.85 -10.35 -7.28
CA LEU A 76 1.80 -9.35 -7.14
C LEU A 76 1.93 -8.21 -8.16
N ALA A 77 3.17 -7.80 -8.44
CA ALA A 77 3.52 -6.75 -9.40
C ALA A 77 5.03 -6.75 -9.62
N ASP A 78 5.47 -6.82 -10.87
CA ASP A 78 6.90 -6.83 -11.20
C ASP A 78 7.32 -5.63 -12.06
N GLY A 79 8.34 -4.90 -11.61
CA GLY A 79 8.86 -3.71 -12.26
C GLY A 79 8.15 -2.42 -11.81
N ALA A 80 8.75 -1.28 -12.16
CA ALA A 80 8.35 0.03 -11.65
C ALA A 80 6.88 0.36 -11.94
N ASP A 81 6.45 0.23 -13.20
CA ASP A 81 5.08 0.58 -13.60
C ASP A 81 4.04 -0.30 -12.91
N ALA A 82 4.27 -1.62 -12.87
CA ALA A 82 3.35 -2.54 -12.22
C ALA A 82 3.27 -2.28 -10.71
N VAL A 83 4.39 -2.01 -10.05
CA VAL A 83 4.42 -1.73 -8.61
C VAL A 83 3.68 -0.43 -8.29
N ARG A 84 3.88 0.63 -9.07
CA ARG A 84 3.17 1.90 -8.90
C ARG A 84 1.67 1.73 -9.17
N GLY A 85 1.31 0.98 -10.21
CA GLY A 85 -0.09 0.65 -10.52
C GLY A 85 -0.75 -0.12 -9.38
N TYR A 86 -0.12 -1.18 -8.91
CA TYR A 86 -0.59 -1.98 -7.78
C TYR A 86 -0.73 -1.15 -6.50
N PHE A 87 0.24 -0.27 -6.24
CA PHE A 87 0.16 0.67 -5.12
C PHE A 87 -1.14 1.47 -5.18
N GLU A 88 -1.44 2.13 -6.30
CA GLU A 88 -2.64 2.95 -6.48
C GLU A 88 -3.95 2.15 -6.47
N GLU A 89 -3.99 0.99 -7.12
CA GLU A 89 -5.18 0.13 -7.18
C GLU A 89 -5.59 -0.37 -5.79
N MET A 90 -4.64 -0.89 -5.02
CA MET A 90 -4.90 -1.39 -3.66
C MET A 90 -5.41 -0.29 -2.73
N HIS A 91 -4.92 0.94 -2.90
CA HIS A 91 -5.42 2.09 -2.17
C HIS A 91 -6.87 2.39 -2.52
N ALA A 92 -7.18 2.47 -3.81
CA ALA A 92 -8.52 2.78 -4.28
C ALA A 92 -9.53 1.76 -3.76
N GLU A 93 -9.17 0.47 -3.79
CA GLU A 93 -10.00 -0.59 -3.22
C GLU A 93 -10.15 -0.48 -1.70
N ALA A 94 -9.06 -0.23 -0.96
CA ALA A 94 -9.11 -0.07 0.50
C ALA A 94 -9.98 1.12 0.90
N MET A 95 -9.83 2.25 0.19
CA MET A 95 -10.64 3.45 0.41
C MET A 95 -12.11 3.22 0.09
N ALA A 96 -12.44 2.40 -0.91
CA ALA A 96 -13.83 2.02 -1.19
C ALA A 96 -14.44 1.25 -0.01
N ILE A 97 -13.67 0.34 0.61
CA ILE A 97 -14.11 -0.37 1.82
C ILE A 97 -14.29 0.58 2.99
N PHE A 98 -13.29 1.43 3.28
CA PHE A 98 -13.35 2.35 4.42
C PHE A 98 -14.51 3.35 4.30
N ARG A 99 -14.87 3.78 3.08
CA ARG A 99 -16.01 4.68 2.83
C ARG A 99 -17.37 4.03 3.06
N ALA A 100 -17.43 2.70 3.07
CA ALA A 100 -18.66 1.94 3.26
C ALA A 100 -18.90 1.52 4.74
N LEU A 101 -17.97 1.84 5.64
CA LEU A 101 -18.09 1.64 7.09
C LEU A 101 -18.80 2.83 7.75
#